data_AF-A0A0N1H1I3-F1
#
_entry.id   AF-A0A0N1H1I3-F1
#
_cell.length_a   1.000
_cell.length_b   1.000
_cell.length_c   1.000
_cell.angle_alpha   90.00
_cell.angle_beta   90.00
_cell.angle_gamma   90.00
#
_symmetry.space_group_name_H-M   'P 1'
#
loop_
_entity.id
_entity.type
_entity.pdbx_description
1 polymer ?
#
loop_
_entity_poly.entity_id
_entity_poly.type
_entity_poly.pdbx_seq_one_letter_code
_entity_poly.pdbx_strand_id
1 'polypeptide(L)'
;MSDDEADPELLALLAQSLGLGPRPEAPPSTGVLKSAEYIYDNAIDVAIVTHGTKQAAVMLYEQLKKRQYSTYDWARHELHPKPRGGEATVNFIFTMSILNFSFWSDLPEDQRFAVDYRGRKWTGYWSLVAALQRALEEGQYTVPRYAPLPATYSRPSQ
;
A
#
# COMPACT_ATOMS: atom_id res chain seq x y z
N MET A 1 -24.87 21.04 11.79
CA MET A 1 -25.13 19.73 12.40
C MET A 1 -23.77 19.08 12.61
N SER A 2 -23.58 18.39 13.72
CA SER A 2 -22.28 18.03 14.31
C SER A 2 -21.49 17.01 13.46
N ASP A 3 -20.38 17.43 12.86
CA ASP A 3 -19.41 16.58 12.11
C ASP A 3 -18.44 15.79 13.02
N ASP A 4 -18.69 15.77 14.34
CA ASP A 4 -17.80 15.15 15.35
C ASP A 4 -18.16 13.70 15.73
N GLU A 5 -19.14 13.07 15.08
CA GLU A 5 -19.46 11.65 15.33
C GLU A 5 -18.59 10.72 14.48
N ALA A 6 -17.81 9.87 15.16
CA ALA A 6 -17.01 8.84 14.51
C ALA A 6 -17.90 7.87 13.73
N ASP A 7 -17.53 7.61 12.47
CA ASP A 7 -18.26 6.74 11.55
C ASP A 7 -18.48 5.33 12.18
N PRO A 8 -19.74 4.91 12.38
CA PRO A 8 -20.07 3.61 12.98
C PRO A 8 -19.48 2.41 12.23
N GLU A 9 -19.31 2.50 10.92
CA GLU A 9 -18.69 1.43 10.11
C GLU A 9 -17.19 1.34 10.38
N LEU A 10 -16.54 2.49 10.59
CA LEU A 10 -15.12 2.58 10.89
C LEU A 10 -14.83 2.09 12.32
N LEU A 11 -15.72 2.38 13.27
CA LEU A 11 -15.67 1.83 14.62
C LEU A 11 -15.88 0.31 14.63
N ALA A 12 -16.81 -0.20 13.81
CA ALA A 12 -17.03 -1.63 13.65
C ALA A 12 -15.82 -2.33 13.03
N LEU A 13 -15.18 -1.70 12.02
CA LEU A 13 -13.94 -2.19 11.41
C LEU A 13 -12.79 -2.20 12.41
N LEU A 14 -12.67 -1.17 13.26
CA LEU A 14 -11.66 -1.09 14.32
C LEU A 14 -11.89 -2.19 15.36
N ALA A 15 -13.12 -2.37 15.85
CA ALA A 15 -13.47 -3.43 16.80
C ALA A 15 -13.15 -4.82 16.22
N GLN A 16 -13.47 -5.05 14.94
CA GLN A 16 -13.13 -6.29 14.24
C GLN A 16 -11.62 -6.50 14.11
N SER A 17 -10.85 -5.44 13.83
CA SER A 17 -9.38 -5.50 13.77
C SER A 17 -8.74 -5.85 15.12
N LEU A 18 -9.43 -5.52 16.22
CA LEU A 18 -9.06 -5.87 17.60
C LEU A 18 -9.61 -7.24 18.05
N GLY A 19 -10.27 -7.99 17.16
CA GLY A 19 -10.81 -9.32 17.46
C GLY A 19 -12.14 -9.31 18.23
N LEU A 20 -12.82 -8.16 18.30
CA LEU A 20 -14.11 -8.01 18.95
C LEU A 20 -15.22 -8.02 17.87
N GLY A 21 -15.98 -9.12 17.79
CA GLY A 21 -17.16 -9.23 16.92
C GLY A 21 -17.14 -10.40 15.92
N PRO A 22 -18.26 -10.65 15.21
CA PRO A 22 -18.37 -11.74 14.24
C PRO A 22 -17.40 -11.55 13.06
N ARG A 23 -16.80 -12.65 12.61
CA ARG A 23 -15.84 -12.67 11.49
C ARG A 23 -16.63 -12.77 10.17
N PRO A 24 -16.57 -11.77 9.29
CA PRO A 24 -17.34 -11.76 8.05
C PRO A 24 -16.82 -12.81 7.08
N GLU A 25 -17.73 -13.48 6.38
CA GLU A 25 -17.42 -14.54 5.39
C GLU A 25 -16.76 -13.98 4.11
N ALA A 26 -16.89 -12.68 3.86
CA ALA A 26 -16.26 -11.99 2.74
C ALA A 26 -15.41 -10.81 3.24
N PRO A 27 -14.27 -10.50 2.57
CA PRO A 27 -13.49 -9.33 2.91
C PRO A 27 -14.36 -8.08 2.76
N PRO A 28 -14.31 -7.14 3.72
CA PRO A 28 -15.07 -5.90 3.64
C PRO A 28 -14.67 -5.14 2.37
N SER A 29 -15.66 -4.67 1.60
CA SER A 29 -15.42 -3.77 0.48
C SER A 29 -15.03 -2.41 1.04
N THR A 30 -13.81 -1.96 0.75
CA THR A 30 -13.29 -0.68 1.24
C THR A 30 -13.89 0.53 0.52
N GLY A 31 -14.79 0.32 -0.47
CA GLY A 31 -15.33 1.38 -1.34
C GLY A 31 -14.30 1.98 -2.31
N VAL A 32 -13.00 1.74 -2.11
CA VAL A 32 -11.89 2.37 -2.86
C VAL A 32 -12.04 2.16 -4.36
N LEU A 33 -12.35 0.94 -4.82
CA LEU A 33 -12.50 0.67 -6.26
C LEU A 33 -13.67 1.44 -6.86
N LYS A 34 -14.82 1.49 -6.16
CA LYS A 34 -16.01 2.21 -6.60
C LYS A 34 -15.75 3.73 -6.65
N SER A 35 -15.08 4.27 -5.64
CA SER A 35 -14.73 5.69 -5.60
C SER A 35 -13.69 6.05 -6.67
N ALA A 36 -12.69 5.19 -6.89
CA ALA A 36 -11.70 5.40 -7.94
C ALA A 36 -12.32 5.35 -9.35
N GLU A 37 -13.23 4.41 -9.59
CA GLU A 37 -14.01 4.32 -10.83
C GLU A 37 -14.89 5.57 -11.02
N TYR A 38 -15.62 5.98 -9.99
CA TYR A 38 -16.43 7.21 -10.04
C TYR A 38 -15.60 8.45 -10.37
N ILE A 39 -14.45 8.62 -9.73
CA ILE A 39 -13.53 9.74 -10.03
C ILE A 39 -13.06 9.66 -11.48
N TYR A 40 -12.67 8.48 -11.95
CA TYR A 40 -12.21 8.30 -13.32
C TYR A 40 -13.29 8.65 -14.35
N ASP A 41 -14.53 8.22 -14.13
CA ASP A 41 -15.64 8.44 -15.07
C ASP A 41 -16.13 9.90 -15.09
N ASN A 42 -15.90 10.66 -14.00
CA ASN A 42 -16.42 12.02 -13.85
C ASN A 42 -15.33 13.11 -13.89
N ALA A 43 -14.05 12.75 -13.92
CA ALA A 43 -12.95 13.72 -13.99
C ALA A 43 -12.94 14.43 -15.36
N ILE A 44 -12.86 15.76 -15.33
CA ILE A 44 -12.83 16.59 -16.55
C ILE A 44 -11.39 16.95 -16.91
N ASP A 45 -10.59 17.34 -15.91
CA ASP A 45 -9.23 17.87 -16.12
C ASP A 45 -8.13 16.80 -16.06
N VAL A 46 -8.47 15.58 -15.62
CA VAL A 46 -7.50 14.49 -15.39
C VAL A 46 -8.00 13.22 -16.05
N ALA A 47 -7.17 12.60 -16.89
CA ALA A 47 -7.48 11.35 -17.57
C ALA A 47 -6.30 10.37 -17.51
N ILE A 48 -6.61 9.08 -17.41
CA ILE A 48 -5.59 8.02 -17.48
C ILE A 48 -5.31 7.68 -18.94
N VAL A 49 -4.10 7.97 -19.40
CA VAL A 49 -3.66 7.64 -20.76
C VAL A 49 -3.29 6.16 -20.83
N THR A 50 -4.28 5.29 -21.04
CA THR A 50 -4.10 3.81 -21.03
C THR A 50 -2.95 3.33 -21.92
N HIS A 51 -2.81 3.87 -23.12
CA HIS A 51 -1.71 3.53 -24.02
C HIS A 51 -0.35 3.94 -23.45
N GLY A 52 -0.26 5.16 -22.91
CA GLY A 52 0.96 5.67 -22.26
C GLY A 52 1.37 4.84 -21.05
N THR A 53 0.40 4.45 -20.19
CA THR A 53 0.65 3.58 -19.04
C THR A 53 1.21 2.22 -19.48
N LYS A 54 0.66 1.62 -20.54
CA LYS A 54 1.18 0.36 -21.10
C LYS A 54 2.59 0.51 -21.66
N GLN A 55 2.86 1.59 -22.41
CA GLN A 55 4.20 1.86 -22.93
C GLN A 55 5.21 2.09 -21.82
N ALA A 56 4.84 2.84 -20.78
CA ALA A 56 5.67 3.05 -19.60
C ALA A 56 5.99 1.72 -18.88
N ALA A 57 4.99 0.87 -18.69
CA ALA A 57 5.17 -0.46 -18.10
C ALA A 57 6.12 -1.34 -18.93
N VAL A 58 5.96 -1.36 -20.26
CA VAL A 58 6.87 -2.08 -21.17
C VAL A 58 8.29 -1.53 -21.08
N MET A 59 8.45 -0.21 -21.13
CA MET A 59 9.76 0.43 -21.01
C MET A 59 10.45 0.07 -19.68
N LEU A 60 9.73 0.16 -18.56
CA LEU A 60 10.26 -0.21 -17.24
C LEU A 60 10.67 -1.67 -17.20
N TYR A 61 9.82 -2.57 -17.71
CA TYR A 61 10.11 -4.00 -17.77
C TYR A 61 11.37 -4.32 -18.58
N GLU A 62 11.52 -3.70 -19.75
CA GLU A 62 12.72 -3.85 -20.59
C GLU A 62 13.98 -3.30 -19.89
N GLN A 63 13.87 -2.20 -19.15
CA GLN A 63 14.99 -1.67 -18.36
C GLN A 63 15.38 -2.59 -17.20
N LEU A 64 14.40 -3.14 -16.49
CA LEU A 64 14.63 -4.12 -15.42
C LEU A 64 15.36 -5.35 -15.96
N LYS A 65 14.92 -5.89 -17.11
CA LYS A 65 15.60 -6.98 -17.81
C LYS A 65 17.04 -6.65 -18.19
N LYS A 66 17.25 -5.52 -18.86
CA LYS A 66 18.59 -5.09 -19.33
C LYS A 66 19.57 -4.92 -18.17
N ARG A 67 19.09 -4.40 -17.04
CA ARG A 67 19.90 -4.20 -15.83
C ARG A 67 19.99 -5.44 -14.95
N GLN A 68 19.36 -6.55 -15.36
CA GLN A 68 19.24 -7.78 -14.56
C GLN A 68 18.69 -7.52 -13.15
N TYR A 69 17.88 -6.47 -13.00
CA TYR A 69 17.31 -6.11 -11.71
C TYR A 69 16.16 -7.05 -11.38
N SER A 70 16.25 -7.70 -10.23
CA SER A 70 15.30 -8.71 -9.78
C SER A 70 14.63 -8.33 -8.47
N THR A 71 13.59 -9.08 -8.11
CA THR A 71 12.99 -8.99 -6.76
C THR A 71 13.99 -9.36 -5.67
N TYR A 72 14.99 -10.19 -5.98
CA TYR A 72 16.09 -10.47 -5.08
C TYR A 72 16.92 -9.21 -4.82
N ASP A 73 17.27 -8.44 -5.85
CA ASP A 73 18.03 -7.19 -5.71
C ASP A 73 17.31 -6.17 -4.84
N TRP A 74 15.99 -6.02 -5.03
CA TRP A 74 15.17 -5.20 -4.15
C TRP A 74 15.24 -5.69 -2.70
N ALA A 75 15.11 -6.99 -2.47
CA ALA A 75 15.13 -7.58 -1.12
C ALA A 75 16.52 -7.62 -0.45
N ARG A 76 17.59 -7.21 -1.15
CA ARG A 76 18.93 -7.06 -0.55
C ARG A 76 18.95 -5.97 0.51
N HIS A 77 18.12 -4.93 0.39
CA HIS A 77 18.04 -3.89 1.41
C HIS A 77 17.64 -4.49 2.77
N GLU A 78 18.25 -3.99 3.84
CA GLU A 78 18.09 -4.57 5.19
C GLU A 78 16.68 -4.45 5.74
N LEU A 79 15.98 -3.37 5.38
CA LEU A 79 14.60 -3.11 5.79
C LEU A 79 13.55 -3.74 4.88
N HIS A 80 13.91 -4.25 3.70
CA HIS A 80 12.91 -4.90 2.85
C HIS A 80 12.61 -6.32 3.33
N PRO A 81 11.34 -6.77 3.21
CA PRO A 81 10.98 -8.16 3.44
C PRO A 81 11.91 -9.08 2.66
N LYS A 82 12.50 -10.05 3.36
CA LYS A 82 13.31 -11.06 2.70
C LYS A 82 12.40 -11.93 1.82
N PRO A 83 12.86 -12.33 0.64
CA PRO A 83 12.01 -12.99 -0.33
C PRO A 83 11.70 -14.40 0.17
N ARG A 84 10.60 -14.54 0.90
CA ARG A 84 9.95 -15.84 1.14
C ARG A 84 8.83 -16.09 0.12
N GLY A 85 8.47 -15.07 -0.66
CA GLY A 85 7.31 -15.09 -1.54
C GLY A 85 6.00 -15.10 -0.73
N GLY A 86 4.88 -14.91 -1.41
CA GLY A 86 3.54 -15.08 -0.80
C GLY A 86 2.86 -13.81 -0.31
N GLU A 87 1.64 -14.00 0.21
CA GLU A 87 0.66 -12.96 0.54
C GLU A 87 1.21 -11.89 1.49
N ALA A 88 1.97 -12.28 2.51
CA ALA A 88 2.53 -11.34 3.49
C ALA A 88 3.51 -10.33 2.85
N THR A 89 4.31 -10.77 1.87
CA THR A 89 5.23 -9.87 1.14
C THR A 89 4.44 -8.88 0.28
N VAL A 90 3.38 -9.37 -0.39
CA VAL A 90 2.50 -8.54 -1.22
C VAL A 90 1.76 -7.51 -0.37
N ASN A 91 1.19 -7.94 0.76
CA ASN A 91 0.51 -7.04 1.70
C ASN A 91 1.46 -5.97 2.24
N PHE A 92 2.69 -6.32 2.60
CA PHE A 92 3.70 -5.35 3.02
C PHE A 92 3.99 -4.32 1.91
N ILE A 93 4.25 -4.78 0.68
CA ILE A 93 4.53 -3.89 -0.45
C ILE A 93 3.33 -2.98 -0.73
N PHE A 94 2.12 -3.52 -0.65
CA PHE A 94 0.90 -2.76 -0.82
C PHE A 94 0.74 -1.67 0.25
N THR A 95 0.86 -2.01 1.54
CA THR A 95 0.81 -1.05 2.65
C THR A 95 1.89 0.03 2.53
N MET A 96 3.11 -0.39 2.22
CA MET A 96 4.22 0.53 2.00
C MET A 96 3.92 1.49 0.85
N SER A 97 3.30 1.02 -0.24
CA SER A 97 3.02 1.82 -1.43
C SER A 97 1.92 2.86 -1.19
N ILE A 98 0.86 2.50 -0.46
CA ILE A 98 -0.23 3.44 -0.16
C ILE A 98 0.18 4.51 0.86
N LEU A 99 1.16 4.24 1.72
CA LEU A 99 1.66 5.21 2.70
C LEU A 99 2.88 5.99 2.19
N ASN A 100 3.50 5.57 1.08
CA ASN A 100 4.80 6.08 0.64
C ASN A 100 4.83 7.61 0.53
N PHE A 101 3.77 8.20 -0.06
CA PHE A 101 3.70 9.64 -0.32
C PHE A 101 3.78 10.48 0.97
N SER A 102 3.29 9.97 2.10
CA SER A 102 3.26 10.68 3.39
C SER A 102 4.65 10.87 4.02
N PHE A 103 5.67 10.21 3.49
CA PHE A 103 7.03 10.21 4.04
C PHE A 103 8.03 10.94 3.13
N TRP A 104 7.55 11.67 2.13
CA TRP A 104 8.36 12.58 1.32
C TRP A 104 8.38 13.96 1.99
N SER A 105 9.55 14.58 2.05
CA SER A 105 9.71 15.90 2.66
C SER A 105 10.86 16.66 2.01
N ASP A 106 10.60 17.93 1.66
CA ASP A 106 11.60 18.86 1.15
C ASP A 106 12.47 19.47 2.27
N LEU A 107 12.13 19.18 3.54
CA LEU A 107 12.90 19.67 4.67
C LEU A 107 14.30 19.02 4.73
N PRO A 108 15.28 19.69 5.37
CA PRO A 108 16.57 19.10 5.70
C PRO A 108 16.43 17.80 6.51
N GLU A 109 17.38 16.87 6.34
CA GLU A 109 17.30 15.50 6.89
C GLU A 109 17.10 15.45 8.42
N ASP A 110 17.70 16.39 9.16
CA ASP A 110 17.60 16.51 10.61
C ASP A 110 16.20 16.93 11.09
N GLN A 111 15.38 17.50 10.21
CA GLN A 111 14.01 17.96 10.47
C GLN A 111 12.94 17.01 9.93
N ARG A 112 13.34 16.00 9.15
CA ARG A 112 12.40 15.00 8.62
C ARG A 112 11.88 14.11 9.72
N PHE A 113 10.67 13.57 9.52
CA PHE A 113 10.20 12.45 10.31
C PHE A 113 11.23 11.32 10.27
N ALA A 114 11.53 10.78 11.44
CA ALA A 114 12.57 9.80 11.62
C ALA A 114 12.17 8.72 12.62
N VAL A 115 12.67 7.51 12.38
CA VAL A 115 12.44 6.35 13.25
C VAL A 115 13.78 5.76 13.62
N ASP A 116 14.03 5.66 14.92
CA ASP A 116 15.14 4.87 15.45
C ASP A 116 14.76 3.39 15.42
N TYR A 117 15.53 2.61 14.66
CA TYR A 117 15.28 1.19 14.49
C TYR A 117 16.58 0.45 14.22
N ARG A 118 16.80 -0.64 14.98
CA ARG A 118 18.05 -1.45 14.96
C ARG A 118 19.31 -0.61 15.17
N GLY A 119 19.25 0.35 16.10
CA GLY A 119 20.38 1.21 16.45
C GLY A 119 20.74 2.26 15.39
N ARG A 120 19.88 2.47 14.38
CA ARG A 120 20.08 3.46 13.32
C ARG A 120 18.85 4.38 13.21
N LYS A 121 19.10 5.67 13.01
CA LYS A 121 18.06 6.65 12.67
C LYS A 121 17.75 6.56 11.17
N TRP A 122 16.49 6.30 10.84
CA TRP A 122 15.99 6.23 9.47
C TRP A 122 15.12 7.43 9.16
N THR A 123 15.25 8.02 7.98
CA THR A 123 14.53 9.23 7.55
C THR A 123 13.81 9.01 6.22
N GLY A 124 12.79 9.84 5.94
CA GLY A 124 12.05 9.81 4.67
C GLY A 124 11.44 8.44 4.37
N TYR A 125 11.55 7.96 3.13
CA TYR A 125 11.07 6.62 2.73
C TYR A 125 11.51 5.52 3.71
N TRP A 126 12.75 5.55 4.17
CA TRP A 126 13.27 4.49 5.04
C TRP A 126 12.68 4.51 6.44
N SER A 127 12.25 5.68 6.94
CA SER A 127 11.52 5.75 8.21
C SER A 127 10.17 5.02 8.16
N LEU A 128 9.47 5.04 7.01
CA LEU A 128 8.26 4.24 6.79
C LEU A 128 8.59 2.75 6.84
N VAL A 129 9.57 2.31 6.06
CA VAL A 129 9.92 0.88 6.01
C VAL A 129 10.38 0.38 7.38
N ALA A 130 11.16 1.19 8.12
CA ALA A 130 11.57 0.89 9.49
C ALA A 130 10.38 0.80 10.46
N ALA A 131 9.41 1.72 10.38
CA ALA A 131 8.21 1.68 11.19
C ALA A 131 7.37 0.42 10.92
N LEU A 132 7.17 0.06 9.64
CA LEU A 132 6.41 -1.14 9.27
C LEU A 132 7.12 -2.43 9.73
N GLN A 133 8.46 -2.50 9.62
CA GLN A 133 9.23 -3.64 10.12
C GLN A 133 9.16 -3.75 11.65
N ARG A 134 9.26 -2.63 12.37
CA ARG A 134 9.12 -2.61 13.82
C ARG A 134 7.72 -3.08 14.26
N ALA A 135 6.67 -2.59 13.60
CA ALA A 135 5.29 -3.02 13.89
C ALA A 135 5.07 -4.52 13.63
N LEU A 136 5.68 -5.06 12.58
CA LEU A 136 5.69 -6.50 12.30
C LEU A 136 6.39 -7.31 13.40
N GLU A 137 7.56 -6.85 13.87
CA GLU A 137 8.33 -7.53 14.92
C GLU A 137 7.64 -7.46 16.29
N GLU A 138 6.98 -6.34 16.60
CA GLU A 138 6.23 -6.12 17.84
C GLU A 138 4.83 -6.77 17.83
N GLY A 139 4.41 -7.36 16.71
CA GLY A 139 3.08 -7.97 16.55
C GLY A 139 1.93 -6.96 16.48
N GLN A 140 2.21 -5.67 16.27
CA GLN A 140 1.23 -4.59 16.17
C GLN A 140 0.89 -4.27 14.70
N TYR A 141 0.65 -5.30 13.89
CA TYR A 141 0.52 -5.16 12.45
C TYR A 141 -0.82 -5.67 11.91
N THR A 142 -1.73 -4.74 11.62
CA THR A 142 -2.92 -4.99 10.79
C THR A 142 -2.62 -4.54 9.36
N VAL A 143 -2.25 -5.49 8.51
CA VAL A 143 -2.08 -5.22 7.07
C VAL A 143 -3.44 -5.13 6.39
N PRO A 144 -3.70 -4.07 5.61
CA PRO A 144 -4.65 -4.16 4.52
C PRO A 144 -4.31 -5.38 3.66
N ARG A 145 -5.24 -6.34 3.57
CA ARG A 145 -5.05 -7.49 2.70
C ARG A 145 -5.23 -7.06 1.25
N TYR A 146 -4.28 -7.41 0.40
CA TYR A 146 -4.50 -7.37 -1.04
C TYR A 146 -5.57 -8.41 -1.40
N ALA A 147 -6.75 -7.94 -1.82
CA ALA A 147 -7.80 -8.79 -2.34
C ALA A 147 -7.65 -8.86 -3.87
N PRO A 148 -7.11 -9.96 -4.44
CA PRO A 148 -7.09 -10.10 -5.89
C PRO A 148 -8.53 -10.08 -6.43
N LEU A 149 -8.73 -9.45 -7.58
CA LEU A 149 -10.02 -9.53 -8.28
C LEU A 149 -10.33 -11.02 -8.56
N PRO A 150 -11.60 -11.45 -8.35
CA PRO A 150 -11.98 -12.81 -8.69
C PRO A 150 -11.72 -13.06 -10.17
N ALA A 151 -11.25 -14.27 -10.50
CA ALA A 151 -10.88 -14.69 -11.86
C ALA A 151 -12.04 -14.59 -12.89
N THR A 152 -13.25 -14.31 -12.43
CA THR A 152 -14.48 -14.18 -13.21
C THR A 152 -14.88 -12.74 -13.54
N TYR A 153 -14.06 -11.72 -13.23
CA TYR A 153 -14.37 -10.34 -13.59
C TYR A 153 -14.37 -10.17 -15.12
N SER A 154 -15.54 -10.34 -15.72
CA SER A 154 -15.84 -9.98 -17.10
C SER A 154 -16.22 -8.51 -17.10
N ARG A 155 -15.51 -7.68 -17.88
CA ARG A 155 -15.89 -6.28 -18.08
C ARG A 155 -17.34 -6.20 -18.54
N PRO A 156 -18.16 -5.28 -18.01
CA PRO A 156 -19.43 -4.95 -18.65
C PRO A 156 -19.14 -4.50 -20.09
N SER A 157 -19.85 -5.09 -21.04
CA SER A 157 -19.84 -4.66 -22.45
C SER A 157 -20.22 -3.18 -22.53
N GLN A 158 -19.39 -2.39 -23.22
CA GLN A 158 -19.68 -1.00 -23.57
C GLN A 158 -20.98 -0.87 -24.37
#